data_AF-A0A527G356-F1
#
_entry.id   AF-A0A527G356-F1
#
_cell.length_a   1.000
_cell.length_b   1.000
_cell.length_c   1.000
_cell.angle_alpha   90.00
_cell.angle_beta   90.00
_cell.angle_gamma   90.00
#
_symmetry.space_group_name_H-M   'P 1'
#
loop_
_entity.id
_entity.type
_entity.pdbx_description
1 polymer ?
#
loop_
_entity_poly.entity_id
_entity_poly.type
_entity_poly.pdbx_seq_one_letter_code
_entity_poly.pdbx_strand_id
1 'polypeptide(L)'
;LHHMHEEQPVPIALYNRAGWCKDFAIKSLEQRDLAYRVAYTSDTTGGLKLAVTSGLAIAPISRSNIPDGCRELTTADGFGAIDSSNVVMHRNPNASGEAIDGMQDAIREAFVNRL
;
A
#
# COMPACT_ATOMS: atom_id res chain seq x y z
N LEU A 1 -7.39 12.33 17.40
CA LEU A 1 -7.26 12.05 15.96
C LEU A 1 -6.23 13.02 15.41
N HIS A 2 -5.16 12.53 14.79
CA HIS A 2 -4.13 13.40 14.20
C HIS A 2 -4.48 13.67 12.73
N HIS A 3 -4.75 14.93 12.39
CA HIS A 3 -5.12 15.36 11.03
C HIS A 3 -3.89 15.62 10.17
N MET A 4 -2.97 14.65 10.12
CA MET A 4 -1.69 14.80 9.40
C MET A 4 -1.84 15.04 7.89
N HIS A 5 -3.01 14.75 7.32
CA HIS A 5 -3.33 15.02 5.92
C HIS A 5 -3.65 16.50 5.62
N GLU A 6 -3.88 17.32 6.66
CA GLU A 6 -4.16 18.76 6.54
C GLU A 6 -2.88 19.62 6.73
N GLU A 7 -1.80 19.01 7.22
CA GLU A 7 -0.50 19.66 7.38
C GLU A 7 0.10 20.05 6.02
N GLN A 8 0.75 21.21 5.96
CA GLN A 8 1.44 21.69 4.75
C GLN A 8 2.91 22.01 5.08
N PRO A 9 3.88 21.28 4.51
CA PRO A 9 3.75 20.14 3.60
C PRO A 9 3.31 18.85 4.29
N VAL A 10 2.52 18.04 3.59
CA VAL A 10 1.94 16.79 4.09
C VAL A 10 3.06 15.80 4.49
N PRO A 11 3.14 15.36 5.75
CA PRO A 11 4.10 14.37 6.19
C PRO A 11 3.70 12.98 5.69
N ILE A 12 4.56 12.39 4.87
CA ILE A 12 4.36 11.05 4.31
C ILE A 12 5.37 10.06 4.87
N ALA A 13 4.90 8.84 5.10
CA ALA A 13 5.71 7.67 5.42
C ALA A 13 5.75 6.74 4.21
N LEU A 14 6.94 6.35 3.77
CA LEU A 14 7.14 5.55 2.55
C LEU A 14 7.96 4.30 2.81
N TYR A 15 7.83 3.32 1.93
CA TYR A 15 8.77 2.20 1.92
C TYR A 15 10.19 2.69 1.59
N ASN A 16 11.19 2.24 2.33
CA ASN A 16 12.57 2.69 2.19
C ASN A 16 13.19 2.18 0.87
N ARG A 17 12.94 0.92 0.50
CA ARG A 17 13.31 0.42 -0.83
C ARG A 17 12.67 1.23 -1.96
N ALA A 18 13.51 1.72 -2.87
CA ALA A 18 13.07 2.18 -4.18
C ALA A 18 12.29 1.04 -4.85
N GLY A 19 11.05 1.32 -5.22
CA GLY A 19 10.13 0.30 -5.69
C GLY A 19 8.80 0.91 -6.08
N TRP A 20 8.02 0.08 -6.77
CA TRP A 20 6.76 0.47 -7.40
C TRP A 20 5.84 1.30 -6.47
N CYS A 21 5.70 0.89 -5.21
CA CYS A 21 4.83 1.57 -4.24
C CYS A 21 5.29 3.01 -3.92
N LYS A 22 6.60 3.24 -3.76
CA LYS A 22 7.15 4.56 -3.41
C LYS A 22 6.93 5.55 -4.54
N ASP A 23 7.25 5.14 -5.77
CA ASP A 23 7.17 6.01 -6.94
C ASP A 23 5.73 6.39 -7.26
N PHE A 24 4.78 5.47 -7.09
CA PHE A 24 3.37 5.76 -7.33
C PHE A 24 2.77 6.65 -6.25
N ALA A 25 3.13 6.43 -4.97
CA ALA A 25 2.70 7.32 -3.90
C ALA A 25 3.18 8.76 -4.14
N ILE A 26 4.44 8.94 -4.55
CA ILE A 26 5.01 10.24 -4.88
C ILE A 26 4.31 10.84 -6.12
N LYS A 27 4.22 10.10 -7.22
CA LYS A 27 3.54 10.57 -8.45
C LYS A 27 2.09 10.98 -8.18
N SER A 28 1.39 10.23 -7.34
CA SER A 28 0.02 10.51 -6.93
C SER A 28 -0.10 11.86 -6.21
N LEU A 29 0.88 12.22 -5.37
CA LEU A 29 0.93 13.53 -4.71
C LEU A 29 1.30 14.66 -5.70
N GLU A 30 2.29 14.43 -6.54
CA GLU A 30 2.76 15.39 -7.56
C GLU A 30 1.67 15.72 -8.60
N GLN A 31 0.93 14.71 -9.07
CA GLN A 31 -0.20 14.90 -10.00
C GLN A 31 -1.32 15.77 -9.43
N ARG A 32 -1.39 15.90 -8.11
CA ARG A 32 -2.42 16.67 -7.39
C ARG A 32 -1.88 17.98 -6.82
N ASP A 33 -0.63 18.33 -7.15
CA ASP A 33 0.06 19.51 -6.66
C ASP A 33 0.08 19.61 -5.12
N LEU A 34 0.13 18.46 -4.44
CA LEU A 34 0.18 18.39 -2.98
C LEU A 34 1.61 18.53 -2.51
N ALA A 35 1.92 19.61 -1.78
CA ALA A 35 3.20 19.75 -1.11
C ALA A 35 3.39 18.64 -0.07
N TYR A 36 4.48 17.89 -0.16
CA TYR A 36 4.75 16.74 0.73
C TYR A 36 6.17 16.78 1.28
N ARG A 37 6.39 16.11 2.42
CA ARG A 37 7.72 15.84 2.99
C ARG A 37 7.81 14.39 3.45
N VAL A 38 8.94 13.73 3.19
CA VAL A 38 9.19 12.38 3.71
C VAL A 38 9.52 12.50 5.19
N ALA A 39 8.55 12.20 6.05
CA ALA A 39 8.68 12.27 7.51
C ALA A 39 9.24 10.97 8.10
N TYR A 40 9.01 9.83 7.43
CA TYR A 40 9.44 8.53 7.89
C TYR A 40 9.65 7.55 6.72
N THR A 41 10.58 6.63 6.86
CA THR A 41 10.76 5.51 5.92
C THR A 41 10.90 4.19 6.65
N SER A 42 10.38 3.11 6.07
CA SER A 42 10.53 1.76 6.63
C SER A 42 10.61 0.69 5.55
N ASP A 43 11.32 -0.39 5.79
CA ASP A 43 11.36 -1.55 4.89
C ASP A 43 10.22 -2.55 5.15
N THR A 44 9.35 -2.28 6.12
CA THR A 44 8.26 -3.18 6.51
C THR A 44 6.93 -2.46 6.60
N THR A 45 5.85 -3.18 6.33
CA THR A 45 4.50 -2.63 6.50
C THR A 45 4.21 -2.31 7.97
N GLY A 46 4.80 -3.06 8.91
CA GLY A 46 4.67 -2.78 10.35
C GLY A 46 5.21 -1.40 10.74
N GLY A 47 6.34 -0.98 10.18
CA GLY A 47 6.87 0.36 10.42
C GLY A 47 5.98 1.47 9.87
N LEU A 48 5.39 1.28 8.69
CA LEU A 48 4.40 2.23 8.16
C LEU A 48 3.15 2.29 9.04
N LYS A 49 2.65 1.15 9.53
CA LYS A 49 1.52 1.12 10.46
C LYS A 49 1.84 1.94 11.72
N LEU A 50 3.02 1.75 12.30
CA LEU A 50 3.45 2.51 13.48
C LEU A 50 3.47 4.02 13.22
N ALA A 51 3.97 4.45 12.07
CA ALA A 51 3.97 5.86 11.69
C ALA A 51 2.56 6.45 11.58
N VAL A 52 1.60 5.71 11.01
CA VAL A 52 0.21 6.17 10.92
C VAL A 52 -0.49 6.14 12.28
N THR A 53 -0.36 5.05 13.05
CA THR A 53 -1.03 4.90 14.35
C THR A 53 -0.51 5.88 15.40
N SER A 54 0.77 6.27 15.32
CA SER A 54 1.35 7.31 16.19
C SER A 54 0.97 8.73 15.76
N GLY A 55 0.37 8.90 14.58
CA GLY A 55 0.10 10.23 14.01
C GLY A 55 1.35 10.94 13.51
N LEU A 56 2.41 10.22 13.15
CA LEU A 56 3.64 10.81 12.62
C LEU A 56 3.48 11.25 11.15
N ALA A 57 2.72 10.50 10.36
CA ALA A 57 2.57 10.72 8.92
C ALA A 57 1.39 9.93 8.34
N ILE A 58 0.98 10.29 7.11
CA ILE A 58 0.12 9.45 6.27
C ILE A 58 0.97 8.42 5.53
N ALA A 59 0.42 7.26 5.15
CA ALA A 59 1.19 6.22 4.46
C ALA A 59 0.37 5.53 3.36
N PRO A 60 1.00 5.11 2.24
CA PRO A 60 0.36 4.27 1.23
C PRO A 60 0.28 2.82 1.75
N ILE A 61 -0.84 2.47 2.37
CA ILE A 61 -1.13 1.12 2.90
C ILE A 61 -2.34 0.53 2.13
N SER A 62 -2.31 -0.78 1.87
CA SER A 62 -3.47 -1.49 1.29
C SER A 62 -4.72 -1.33 2.17
N ARG A 63 -5.90 -1.16 1.55
CA ARG A 63 -7.18 -1.04 2.25
C ARG A 63 -7.45 -2.20 3.23
N SER A 64 -7.03 -3.41 2.87
CA SER A 64 -7.16 -4.61 3.72
C SER A 64 -6.29 -4.58 4.98
N ASN A 65 -5.39 -3.61 5.11
CA ASN A 65 -4.35 -3.58 6.12
C ASN A 65 -4.29 -2.24 6.88
N ILE A 66 -5.36 -1.45 6.81
CA ILE A 66 -5.52 -0.21 7.59
C ILE A 66 -5.55 -0.59 9.09
N PRO A 67 -4.69 0.01 9.94
CA PRO A 67 -4.72 -0.25 11.38
C PRO A 67 -6.01 0.25 12.03
N ASP A 68 -6.38 -0.39 13.14
CA ASP A 68 -7.49 0.08 13.98
C ASP A 68 -7.24 1.53 14.46
N GLY A 69 -8.29 2.35 14.43
CA GLY A 69 -8.20 3.77 14.79
C GLY A 69 -7.63 4.67 13.69
N CYS A 70 -7.27 4.11 12.53
CA CYS A 70 -6.93 4.86 11.33
C CYS A 70 -8.10 4.84 10.33
N ARG A 71 -8.10 5.77 9.37
CA ARG A 71 -9.07 5.81 8.27
C ARG A 71 -8.36 5.87 6.93
N GLU A 72 -9.05 5.43 5.89
CA GLU A 72 -8.66 5.68 4.50
C GLU A 72 -8.80 7.18 4.17
N LEU A 73 -7.84 7.71 3.41
CA LEU A 73 -7.94 9.02 2.79
C LEU A 73 -8.48 8.84 1.37
N THR A 74 -9.51 9.61 1.05
CA THR A 74 -10.29 9.46 -0.18
C THR A 74 -10.18 10.70 -1.05
N THR A 75 -10.81 10.67 -2.23
CA THR A 75 -10.83 11.81 -3.15
C THR A 75 -11.45 13.05 -2.52
N ALA A 76 -12.38 12.89 -1.58
CA ALA A 76 -12.95 13.99 -0.79
C ALA A 76 -11.91 14.69 0.08
N ASP A 77 -10.86 13.97 0.49
CA ASP A 77 -9.73 14.49 1.26
C ASP A 77 -8.59 15.02 0.37
N GLY A 78 -8.75 14.98 -0.96
CA GLY A 78 -7.71 15.32 -1.93
C GLY A 78 -6.75 14.18 -2.28
N PHE A 79 -6.99 12.95 -1.79
CA PHE A 79 -6.14 11.78 -2.05
C PHE A 79 -6.87 10.78 -2.95
N GLY A 80 -6.29 10.42 -4.10
CA GLY A 80 -6.88 9.37 -4.94
C GLY A 80 -6.20 8.02 -4.80
N ALA A 81 -6.73 7.04 -5.55
CA ALA A 81 -6.14 5.72 -5.62
C ALA A 81 -4.69 5.80 -6.14
N ILE A 82 -3.78 5.12 -5.45
CA ILE A 82 -2.34 5.19 -5.74
C ILE A 82 -1.96 4.20 -6.84
N ASP A 83 -2.51 2.98 -6.85
CA ASP A 83 -2.67 2.06 -7.99
C ASP A 83 -3.26 0.73 -7.47
N SER A 84 -3.81 -0.11 -8.34
CA SER A 84 -4.09 -1.52 -8.05
C SER A 84 -2.82 -2.35 -8.20
N SER A 85 -2.32 -2.94 -7.11
CA SER A 85 -1.25 -3.93 -7.21
C SER A 85 -1.80 -5.22 -7.84
N ASN A 86 -1.21 -5.67 -8.95
CA ASN A 86 -1.53 -6.97 -9.53
C ASN A 86 -0.87 -8.07 -8.70
N VAL A 87 -1.67 -8.96 -8.13
CA VAL A 87 -1.17 -10.19 -7.51
C VAL A 87 -0.90 -11.19 -8.64
N VAL A 88 0.35 -11.62 -8.76
CA VAL A 88 0.77 -12.60 -9.77
C VAL A 88 1.21 -13.89 -9.11
N MET A 89 0.81 -15.03 -9.69
CA MET A 89 1.26 -16.34 -9.27
C MET A 89 2.41 -16.79 -10.16
N HIS A 90 3.61 -16.91 -9.60
CA HIS A 90 4.77 -17.43 -10.31
C HIS A 90 4.91 -18.93 -10.08
N ARG A 91 4.96 -19.68 -11.18
CA ARG A 91 5.25 -21.12 -11.19
C ARG A 91 6.61 -21.35 -11.85
N ASN A 92 7.41 -22.26 -11.28
CA ASN A 92 8.60 -22.74 -11.95
C ASN A 92 8.18 -23.57 -13.19
N PRO A 93 8.59 -23.19 -14.42
CA PRO A 93 8.18 -23.90 -15.64
C PRO A 93 8.61 -25.36 -15.67
N ASN A 94 9.64 -25.73 -14.92
CA ASN A 94 10.13 -27.10 -14.82
C ASN A 94 9.47 -27.93 -13.71
N ALA A 95 8.57 -27.33 -12.93
CA ALA A 95 7.88 -28.01 -11.84
C ALA A 95 6.52 -28.53 -12.32
N SER A 96 6.39 -29.86 -12.42
CA SER A 96 5.19 -30.58 -12.82
C SER A 96 4.79 -31.62 -11.77
N GLY A 97 3.48 -31.85 -11.63
CA GLY A 97 2.93 -32.84 -10.71
C GLY A 97 1.54 -32.44 -10.19
N GLU A 98 0.70 -33.44 -9.93
CA GLU A 98 -0.70 -33.24 -9.52
C GLU A 98 -0.85 -32.36 -8.28
N ALA A 99 0.08 -32.47 -7.31
CA ALA A 99 0.06 -31.63 -6.12
C ALA A 99 0.32 -30.13 -6.42
N ILE A 100 1.17 -29.84 -7.42
CA ILE A 100 1.47 -28.46 -7.84
C ILE A 100 0.28 -27.88 -8.58
N ASP A 101 -0.32 -28.66 -9.49
CA ASP A 101 -1.50 -28.24 -10.23
C ASP A 101 -2.68 -28.02 -9.28
N GLY A 102 -2.93 -28.93 -8.34
CA GLY A 102 -3.95 -28.78 -7.31
C GLY A 102 -3.74 -27.56 -6.40
N MET A 103 -2.50 -27.27 -5.99
CA MET A 103 -2.20 -26.07 -5.21
C MET A 103 -2.42 -24.79 -6.02
N GLN A 104 -2.04 -24.77 -7.29
CA GLN A 104 -2.25 -23.65 -8.20
C GLN A 104 -3.75 -23.33 -8.35
N ASP A 105 -4.55 -24.37 -8.57
CA ASP A 105 -5.99 -24.22 -8.77
C ASP A 105 -6.69 -23.78 -7.48
N ALA A 106 -6.32 -24.37 -6.34
CA ALA A 106 -6.83 -23.96 -5.03
C ALA A 106 -6.51 -22.48 -4.72
N ILE A 107 -5.29 -22.02 -4.99
CA ILE A 107 -4.92 -20.60 -4.80
C ILE A 107 -5.73 -19.73 -5.78
N ARG A 108 -5.86 -20.14 -7.05
CA ARG A 108 -6.63 -19.37 -8.04
C ARG A 108 -8.09 -19.22 -7.63
N GLU A 109 -8.74 -20.30 -7.22
CA GLU A 109 -10.13 -20.29 -6.75
C GLU A 109 -10.30 -19.40 -5.51
N ALA A 110 -9.39 -19.49 -4.54
CA ALA A 110 -9.43 -18.67 -3.33
C ALA A 110 -9.30 -17.16 -3.61
N PHE A 111 -8.56 -16.78 -4.66
CA PHE A 111 -8.43 -15.38 -5.07
C PHE A 111 -9.58 -14.90 -5.96
N VAL A 112 -10.15 -15.76 -6.81
CA VAL A 112 -11.31 -15.42 -7.66
C VAL A 112 -12.58 -15.26 -6.83
N ASN A 113 -12.80 -16.09 -5.82
CA ASN A 113 -14.02 -16.09 -5.01
C ASN A 113 -14.06 -15.01 -3.90
N ARG A 114 -13.05 -14.13 -3.82
CA ARG A 114 -12.89 -13.14 -2.74
C ARG A 114 -12.88 -11.69 -3.25
N LEU A 115 -13.15 -11.49 -4.54
CA LEU A 115 -13.48 -10.20 -5.17
C LEU A 115 -15.00 -10.11 -5.40
#